data_AF-A0A9Q3HLE0-F1
#
_entry.id   AF-A0A9Q3HLE0-F1
#
_cell.length_a   1.000
_cell.length_b   1.000
_cell.length_c   1.000
_cell.angle_alpha   90.00
_cell.angle_beta   90.00
_cell.angle_gamma   90.00
#
_symmetry.space_group_name_H-M   'P 1'
#
loop_
_entity.id
_entity.type
_entity.pdbx_description
1 polymer ?
#
loop_
_entity_poly.entity_id
_entity_poly.type
_entity_poly.pdbx_seq_one_letter_code
_entity_poly.pdbx_strand_id
1 'polypeptide(L)'
;MLICLNLRPSERVKPENVYVAGIIPGSKEPTSLQLNYLLSPLIKELKELWQGYHFAPTSTGPSLSSICVAILTATVDVVAMRKLTGFISQSGNHFCNFFTIHKAQIEEIAPKFHYTHTYPNHKSTIAEWLWESPQQRQASAS
;
A
#
# COMPACT_ATOMS: atom_id res chain seq x y z
N MET A 1 7.21 3.28 -8.07
CA MET A 1 7.04 4.40 -9.01
C MET A 1 5.87 5.26 -8.53
N LEU A 2 6.02 6.58 -8.54
CA LEU A 2 4.95 7.53 -8.22
C LEU A 2 4.63 8.38 -9.46
N ILE A 3 3.34 8.65 -9.65
CA ILE A 3 2.80 9.40 -10.78
C ILE A 3 1.95 10.54 -10.24
N CYS A 4 2.16 11.75 -10.76
CA CYS A 4 1.35 12.92 -10.41
C CYS A 4 0.01 12.90 -11.13
N LEU A 5 -1.09 12.67 -10.40
CA LEU A 5 -2.43 12.59 -10.99
C LEU A 5 -3.02 13.97 -11.36
N ASN A 6 -2.41 15.06 -10.90
CA ASN A 6 -2.78 16.44 -11.27
C ASN A 6 -2.43 16.78 -12.73
N LEU A 7 -1.54 15.99 -13.35
CA LEU A 7 -1.20 16.13 -14.76
C LEU A 7 -2.28 15.50 -15.66
N ARG A 8 -2.37 16.01 -16.89
CA ARG A 8 -3.23 15.43 -17.94
C ARG A 8 -2.82 13.97 -18.21
N PRO A 9 -3.76 13.07 -18.55
CA PRO A 9 -3.46 11.65 -18.74
C PRO A 9 -2.27 11.35 -19.67
N SER A 10 -2.11 12.09 -20.76
CA SER A 10 -0.99 11.95 -21.72
C SER A 10 0.39 12.31 -21.16
N GLU A 11 0.42 13.08 -20.06
CA GLU A 11 1.66 13.60 -19.46
C GLU A 11 2.14 12.74 -18.29
N ARG A 12 1.23 12.00 -17.63
CA ARG A 12 1.47 11.30 -16.37
C ARG A 12 2.61 10.28 -16.41
N VAL A 13 2.76 9.59 -17.55
CA VAL A 13 3.70 8.47 -17.72
C VAL A 13 4.92 8.85 -18.55
N LYS A 14 5.08 10.14 -18.87
CA LYS A 14 6.31 10.61 -19.53
C LYS A 14 7.49 10.46 -18.57
N PRO A 15 8.68 10.05 -19.04
CA PRO A 15 9.84 9.84 -18.17
C PRO A 15 10.16 11.01 -17.24
N GLU A 16 9.95 12.24 -17.70
CA GLU A 16 10.15 13.48 -16.92
C GLU A 16 9.13 13.72 -15.80
N ASN A 17 7.97 13.06 -15.85
CA ASN A 17 6.87 13.22 -14.87
C ASN A 17 6.72 12.01 -13.94
N VAL A 18 7.62 11.03 -14.06
CA VAL A 18 7.62 9.80 -13.28
C VAL A 18 8.68 9.89 -12.17
N TYR A 19 8.27 9.69 -10.92
CA TYR A 19 9.19 9.69 -9.79
C TYR A 19 9.49 8.26 -9.31
N VAL A 20 10.77 7.85 -9.40
CA VAL A 20 11.23 6.55 -8.91
C VAL A 20 11.61 6.67 -7.44
N ALA A 21 10.66 6.39 -6.56
CA ALA A 21 10.84 6.47 -5.11
C ALA A 21 11.74 5.37 -4.50
N GLY A 22 12.02 4.30 -5.25
CA GLY A 22 12.82 3.19 -4.77
C GLY A 22 12.98 2.11 -5.82
N ILE A 23 14.09 1.37 -5.73
CA ILE A 23 14.42 0.24 -6.60
C ILE A 23 14.70 -0.94 -5.68
N ILE A 24 14.02 -2.06 -5.92
CA ILE A 24 14.29 -3.31 -5.21
C ILE A 24 15.36 -4.06 -6.00
N PRO A 25 16.59 -4.20 -5.47
CA PRO A 25 17.63 -4.94 -6.16
C PRO A 25 17.35 -6.45 -6.06
N GLY A 26 17.48 -7.17 -7.17
CA GLY A 26 17.73 -8.62 -7.15
C GLY A 26 16.81 -9.50 -8.00
N SER A 27 17.28 -10.73 -8.22
CA SER A 27 16.68 -11.77 -9.06
C SER A 27 15.56 -12.58 -8.39
N LYS A 28 15.20 -12.25 -7.14
CA LYS A 28 14.22 -12.97 -6.30
C LYS A 28 13.25 -11.99 -5.64
N GLU A 29 12.08 -12.51 -5.28
CA GLU A 29 11.04 -11.72 -4.63
C GLU A 29 11.47 -11.23 -3.23
N PRO A 30 11.28 -9.94 -2.90
CA PRO A 30 11.66 -9.38 -1.61
C PRO A 30 10.83 -9.96 -0.46
N THR A 31 11.45 -10.20 0.69
CA THR A 31 10.73 -10.50 1.93
C THR A 31 9.91 -9.30 2.41
N SER A 32 8.87 -9.53 3.22
CA SER A 32 8.07 -8.43 3.80
C SER A 32 8.93 -7.46 4.62
N LEU A 33 9.96 -7.97 5.30
CA LEU A 33 10.91 -7.14 6.07
C LEU A 33 11.73 -6.21 5.15
N GLN A 34 12.29 -6.75 4.06
CA GLN A 34 13.04 -5.95 3.08
C GLN A 34 12.17 -4.90 2.41
N LEU A 35 10.93 -5.26 2.08
CA LEU A 35 9.95 -4.34 1.52
C LEU A 35 9.63 -3.20 2.52
N ASN A 36 9.44 -3.52 3.80
CA ASN A 36 9.23 -2.51 4.85
C ASN A 36 10.43 -1.56 4.99
N TYR A 37 11.67 -2.06 4.94
CA TYR A 37 12.85 -1.21 4.98
C TYR A 37 12.90 -0.22 3.82
N LEU A 38 12.48 -0.64 2.62
CA LEU A 38 12.42 0.25 1.47
C LEU A 38 11.29 1.28 1.59
N LEU A 39 10.10 0.87 2.04
CA LEU A 39 8.92 1.73 2.05
C LEU A 39 8.86 2.66 3.26
N SER A 40 9.45 2.30 4.39
CA SER A 40 9.42 3.11 5.62
C SER A 40 9.88 4.56 5.43
N PRO A 41 11.02 4.87 4.78
CA PRO A 41 11.41 6.26 4.53
C PRO A 41 10.41 7.00 3.65
N LEU A 42 9.94 6.36 2.57
CA LEU A 42 8.95 6.95 1.67
C LEU A 42 7.62 7.26 2.40
N ILE A 43 7.12 6.34 3.22
CA ILE A 43 5.90 6.54 4.00
C ILE A 43 6.08 7.69 5.00
N LYS A 44 7.26 7.84 5.59
CA LYS A 44 7.57 8.96 6.49
C LYS A 44 7.46 10.30 5.76
N GLU A 45 8.14 10.43 4.62
CA GLU A 45 8.08 11.65 3.79
C GLU A 45 6.66 11.95 3.33
N LEU A 46 5.91 10.95 2.88
CA LEU A 46 4.51 11.13 2.47
C LEU A 46 3.61 11.61 3.61
N LYS A 47 3.86 11.15 4.84
CA LYS A 47 3.12 11.64 6.02
C LYS A 47 3.44 13.10 6.32
N GLU A 48 4.68 13.53 6.16
CA GLU A 48 5.09 14.92 6.32
C GLU A 48 4.44 15.79 5.22
N LEU A 49 4.51 15.36 3.96
CA LEU A 49 3.89 16.05 2.83
C LEU A 49 2.35 16.12 2.93
N TRP A 50 1.72 15.16 3.61
CA TRP A 50 0.27 15.21 3.86
C TRP A 50 -0.11 16.36 4.80
N GLN A 51 0.73 16.69 5.79
CA GLN A 51 0.48 17.81 6.72
C GLN A 51 0.62 19.18 6.05
N GLY A 52 1.23 19.23 4.86
CA GLY A 52 1.53 20.46 4.14
C GLY A 52 3.02 20.78 4.18
N TYR A 53 3.59 21.08 3.02
CA TYR A 53 4.97 21.50 2.85
C TYR A 53 5.03 22.95 2.37
N HIS A 54 5.79 23.78 3.07
CA HIS A 54 6.02 25.17 2.72
C HIS A 54 7.33 25.31 1.96
N PHE A 55 7.25 25.82 0.74
CA PHE A 55 8.45 26.14 -0.02
C PHE A 55 9.13 27.38 0.56
N ALA A 56 10.46 27.31 0.65
CA ALA A 56 11.25 28.50 0.92
C ALA A 56 11.01 29.54 -0.20
N PRO A 57 10.99 30.84 0.12
CA PRO A 57 10.94 31.89 -0.88
C PRO A 57 12.08 31.71 -1.89
N THR A 58 11.73 31.62 -3.17
CA THR A 58 12.73 31.67 -4.25
C THR A 58 13.20 33.10 -4.45
N SER A 59 14.45 33.33 -4.86
CA SER A 59 15.00 34.70 -5.04
C SER A 59 14.25 35.55 -6.09
N THR A 60 13.35 34.94 -6.86
CA THR A 60 12.66 35.52 -8.01
C THR A 60 11.15 35.69 -7.82
N GLY A 61 10.58 35.46 -6.63
CA GLY A 61 9.13 35.63 -6.43
C GLY A 61 8.63 35.32 -5.02
N PRO A 62 7.34 35.64 -4.74
CA PRO A 62 6.72 35.33 -3.45
C PRO A 62 6.75 33.82 -3.18
N SER A 63 6.78 33.44 -1.90
CA SER A 63 6.76 32.03 -1.48
C SER A 63 5.57 31.31 -2.12
N LEU A 64 5.82 30.18 -2.77
CA LEU A 64 4.75 29.30 -3.25
C LEU A 64 3.83 28.93 -2.09
N SER A 65 2.54 28.84 -2.37
CA SER A 65 1.54 28.29 -1.45
C SER A 65 1.94 26.90 -0.99
N SER A 66 1.56 26.51 0.22
CA SER A 66 1.81 25.16 0.73
C SER A 66 1.20 24.10 -0.18
N ILE A 67 1.89 22.96 -0.32
CA ILE A 67 1.36 21.79 -1.03
C ILE A 67 1.08 20.66 -0.05
N CYS A 68 0.00 19.94 -0.29
CA CYS A 68 -0.27 18.64 0.34
C CYS A 68 -0.15 17.55 -0.71
N VAL A 69 0.49 16.43 -0.37
CA VAL A 69 0.60 15.25 -1.24
C VAL A 69 -0.22 14.10 -0.67
N ALA A 70 -0.99 13.44 -1.53
CA ALA A 70 -1.81 12.29 -1.18
C ALA A 70 -1.54 11.13 -2.15
N ILE A 71 -1.48 9.91 -1.61
CA ILE A 71 -1.47 8.68 -2.42
C ILE A 71 -2.91 8.20 -2.57
N LEU A 72 -3.42 8.18 -3.80
CA LEU A 72 -4.79 7.74 -4.08
C LEU A 72 -4.87 6.24 -4.37
N THR A 73 -3.86 5.66 -5.02
CA THR A 73 -3.89 4.26 -5.43
C THR A 73 -2.47 3.68 -5.51
N ALA A 74 -2.38 2.37 -5.28
CA ALA A 74 -1.20 1.57 -5.53
C ALA A 74 -1.53 0.55 -6.63
N THR A 75 -0.79 0.59 -7.73
CA THR A 75 -0.93 -0.37 -8.82
C THR A 75 0.23 -1.34 -8.77
N VAL A 76 -0.04 -2.56 -8.34
CA VAL A 76 0.92 -3.65 -8.21
C VAL A 76 0.21 -4.98 -8.53
N ASP A 77 0.96 -6.04 -8.81
CA ASP A 77 0.39 -7.38 -8.94
C ASP A 77 -0.20 -7.87 -7.59
N VAL A 78 -0.91 -9.01 -7.62
CA VAL A 78 -1.60 -9.55 -6.44
C VAL A 78 -0.65 -9.92 -5.31
N VAL A 79 0.54 -10.43 -5.65
CA VAL A 79 1.52 -10.90 -4.65
C VAL A 79 2.15 -9.71 -3.93
N ALA A 80 2.58 -8.71 -4.70
CA ALA A 80 3.10 -7.46 -4.19
C ALA A 80 2.03 -6.69 -3.39
N MET A 81 0.77 -6.68 -3.86
CA MET A 81 -0.34 -6.03 -3.14
C MET A 81 -0.48 -6.60 -1.74
N ARG A 82 -0.49 -7.93 -1.58
CA ARG A 82 -0.65 -8.57 -0.27
C ARG A 82 0.48 -8.24 0.69
N LYS A 83 1.72 -8.17 0.19
CA LYS A 83 2.86 -7.75 0.99
C LYS A 83 2.77 -6.29 1.40
N LEU A 84 2.31 -5.44 0.48
CA LEU A 84 2.11 -4.01 0.73
C LEU A 84 0.99 -3.75 1.76
N THR A 85 -0.09 -4.51 1.69
CA THR A 85 -1.27 -4.34 2.55
C THR A 85 -1.25 -5.23 3.79
N GLY A 86 -0.28 -6.12 3.95
CA GLY A 86 -0.24 -7.05 5.09
C GLY A 86 -1.34 -8.11 5.09
N PHE A 87 -1.88 -8.47 3.92
CA PHE A 87 -2.80 -9.60 3.79
C PHE A 87 -2.03 -10.93 3.69
N ILE A 88 -2.71 -12.03 4.04
CA ILE A 88 -2.19 -13.40 3.91
C ILE A 88 -1.78 -13.65 2.44
N SER A 89 -0.83 -14.56 2.20
CA SER A 89 -0.39 -14.93 0.86
C SER A 89 -1.52 -15.41 -0.06
N GLN A 90 -1.28 -15.39 -1.38
CA GLN A 90 -2.25 -15.86 -2.38
C GLN A 90 -2.64 -17.34 -2.23
N SER A 91 -1.78 -18.15 -1.61
CA SER A 91 -2.01 -19.57 -1.37
C SER A 91 -2.78 -19.86 -0.08
N GLY A 92 -3.02 -18.85 0.76
CA GLY A 92 -3.76 -19.01 2.01
C GLY A 92 -5.26 -19.17 1.78
N ASN A 93 -5.94 -19.61 2.84
CA ASN A 93 -7.39 -19.82 2.80
C ASN A 93 -8.21 -18.54 2.60
N HIS A 94 -7.67 -17.37 2.94
CA HIS A 94 -8.30 -16.06 2.69
C HIS A 94 -7.56 -15.32 1.58
N PHE A 95 -8.11 -15.43 0.36
CA PHE A 95 -7.43 -15.02 -0.86
C PHE A 95 -8.00 -13.74 -1.50
N CYS A 96 -9.04 -13.11 -0.97
CA CYS A 96 -9.55 -11.88 -1.58
C CYS A 96 -9.03 -10.66 -0.79
N ASN A 97 -8.54 -9.63 -1.50
CA ASN A 97 -8.12 -8.37 -0.85
C ASN A 97 -9.30 -7.46 -0.50
N PHE A 98 -10.49 -7.75 -1.05
CA PHE A 98 -11.68 -6.91 -0.88
C PHE A 98 -12.70 -7.52 0.08
N PHE A 99 -12.80 -8.85 0.12
CA PHE A 99 -13.82 -9.56 0.88
C PHE A 99 -13.19 -10.67 1.73
N THR A 100 -13.72 -10.88 2.92
CA THR A 100 -13.38 -12.07 3.71
C THR A 100 -14.08 -13.29 3.12
N ILE A 101 -13.37 -14.03 2.27
CA ILE A 101 -13.88 -15.25 1.63
C ILE A 101 -12.88 -16.38 1.89
N HIS A 102 -13.39 -17.51 2.38
CA HIS A 102 -12.61 -18.72 2.55
C HIS A 102 -12.52 -19.48 1.22
N LYS A 103 -11.39 -20.13 0.94
CA LYS A 103 -11.14 -20.89 -0.31
C LYS A 103 -12.20 -21.96 -0.59
N ALA A 104 -12.77 -22.55 0.47
CA ALA A 104 -13.88 -23.51 0.37
C ALA A 104 -15.16 -22.93 -0.25
N GLN A 105 -15.28 -21.61 -0.31
CA GLN A 105 -16.45 -20.87 -0.80
C GLN A 105 -16.15 -20.13 -2.12
N ILE A 106 -15.06 -20.48 -2.81
CA ILE A 106 -14.62 -19.78 -4.03
C ILE A 106 -15.65 -19.82 -5.17
N GLU A 107 -16.50 -20.86 -5.19
CA GLU A 107 -17.54 -21.05 -6.20
C GLU A 107 -18.83 -20.25 -5.90
N GLU A 108 -18.95 -19.64 -4.72
CA GLU A 108 -20.12 -18.85 -4.36
C GLU A 108 -20.12 -17.50 -5.11
N ILE A 109 -21.08 -17.28 -6.01
CA ILE A 109 -21.22 -16.00 -6.75
C ILE A 109 -22.16 -15.07 -5.98
N ALA A 110 -21.58 -13.97 -5.48
CA ALA A 110 -22.12 -12.84 -4.70
C ALA A 110 -23.65 -12.55 -4.78
N PRO A 111 -24.38 -12.85 -3.69
CA PRO A 111 -25.06 -11.73 -3.00
C PRO A 111 -24.77 -11.66 -1.50
N LYS A 112 -23.99 -12.61 -0.94
CA LYS A 112 -23.83 -12.80 0.51
C LYS A 112 -22.50 -12.32 1.11
N PHE A 113 -21.65 -11.65 0.34
CA PHE A 113 -20.38 -11.15 0.87
C PHE A 113 -20.61 -9.91 1.74
N HIS A 114 -20.91 -10.14 3.01
CA HIS A 114 -21.26 -9.10 3.98
C HIS A 114 -20.03 -8.40 4.60
N TYR A 115 -18.81 -8.90 4.35
CA TYR A 115 -17.60 -8.47 5.04
C TYR A 115 -16.55 -7.95 4.08
N THR A 116 -16.72 -6.70 3.68
CA THR A 116 -15.69 -5.95 2.97
C THR A 116 -14.55 -5.64 3.93
N HIS A 117 -13.30 -5.80 3.47
CA HIS A 117 -12.14 -5.34 4.23
C HIS A 117 -12.16 -3.81 4.28
N THR A 118 -12.57 -3.27 5.43
CA THR A 118 -12.46 -1.84 5.73
C THR A 118 -11.14 -1.57 6.43
N TYR A 119 -10.60 -0.36 6.26
CA TYR A 119 -9.36 0.03 6.94
C TYR A 119 -9.43 -0.11 8.48
N PRO A 120 -10.52 0.29 9.17
CA PRO A 120 -10.65 0.07 10.61
C PRO A 120 -10.60 -1.41 11.02
N ASN A 121 -11.36 -2.27 10.32
CA ASN A 121 -11.39 -3.70 10.62
C ASN A 121 -10.02 -4.33 10.39
N HIS A 122 -9.38 -4.00 9.28
CA HIS A 122 -8.04 -4.48 8.96
C HIS A 122 -7.00 -4.06 10.02
N LYS A 123 -7.07 -2.82 10.52
CA LYS A 123 -6.24 -2.37 11.64
C LYS A 123 -6.48 -3.16 12.93
N SER A 124 -7.73 -3.46 13.26
CA SER A 124 -8.05 -4.28 14.44
C SER A 124 -7.45 -5.67 14.32
N THR A 125 -7.62 -6.32 13.17
CA THR A 125 -7.05 -7.65 12.89
C THR A 125 -5.52 -7.65 12.98
N ILE A 126 -4.84 -6.63 12.45
CA ILE A 126 -3.38 -6.51 12.59
C ILE A 126 -2.98 -6.31 14.06
N ALA A 127 -3.73 -5.49 14.80
CA ALA A 127 -3.44 -5.27 16.22
C ALA A 127 -3.57 -6.58 17.00
N GLU A 128 -4.64 -7.34 16.81
CA GLU A 128 -4.83 -8.66 17.41
C GLU A 128 -3.69 -9.61 17.04
N TRP A 129 -3.32 -9.70 15.76
CA TRP A 129 -2.21 -10.51 15.27
C TRP A 129 -0.87 -10.14 15.92
N LEU A 130 -0.62 -8.85 16.20
CA LEU A 130 0.61 -8.40 16.87
C LEU A 130 0.69 -8.89 18.32
N TRP A 131 -0.45 -9.10 18.98
CA TRP A 131 -0.54 -9.64 20.35
C TRP A 131 -0.55 -11.17 20.40
N GLU A 132 -0.71 -11.87 19.26
CA GLU A 132 -0.70 -13.33 19.18
C GLU A 132 0.70 -13.96 19.28
N SER A 133 0.78 -15.13 19.92
CA SER A 133 2.00 -15.94 19.94
C SER A 133 2.37 -16.43 18.52
N PRO A 134 3.64 -16.72 18.23
CA PRO A 134 4.06 -17.19 16.91
C PRO A 134 3.31 -18.45 16.42
N GLN A 135 2.91 -19.34 17.33
CA GLN A 135 2.17 -20.56 17.02
C GLN A 135 0.73 -20.26 16.58
N GLN A 136 0.07 -19.29 17.23
CA GLN A 136 -1.27 -18.82 16.86
C GLN A 136 -1.25 -18.15 15.48
N ARG A 137 -0.21 -17.36 15.19
CA ARG A 137 -0.03 -16.69 13.89
C ARG A 137 0.16 -17.64 12.72
N GLN A 138 0.78 -18.80 12.94
CA GLN A 138 0.91 -19.84 11.92
C GLN A 138 -0.44 -20.53 11.64
N ALA A 139 -1.26 -20.74 12.68
CA ALA A 139 -2.59 -21.33 12.53
C ALA A 139 -3.55 -20.39 11.79
N SER A 140 -3.49 -19.08 12.03
CA SER A 140 -4.35 -18.08 11.36
C SER A 140 -3.93 -17.77 9.91
N ALA A 141 -2.69 -18.07 9.53
CA ALA A 141 -2.18 -17.92 8.17
C ALA A 141 -2.50 -19.10 7.23
N SER A 142 -3.01 -20.21 7.78
CA SER A 142 -3.28 -21.47 7.09
C SER A 142 -4.63 -21.46 6.37
#